data_AF-A0A1E3X6V5-F1
#
_entry.id   AF-A0A1E3X6V5-F1
#
_cell.length_a   1.000
_cell.length_b   1.000
_cell.length_c   1.000
_cell.angle_alpha   90.00
_cell.angle_beta   90.00
_cell.angle_gamma   90.00
#
_symmetry.space_group_name_H-M   'P 1'
#
loop_
_entity.id
_entity.type
_entity.pdbx_description
1 polymer ?
#
loop_
_entity_poly.entity_id
_entity_poly.type
_entity_poly.pdbx_seq_one_letter_code
_entity_poly.pdbx_strand_id
1 'polypeptide(L)'
;MLGTSIPFADFMPEGLIPIGILDAKEPFKIPDKNPGLSVLNDLPINAETPPHLLDNEITPADKMFIRNNGIPPRNPDPKNWALTIEGESAKNKMNFTIDELKKKFKHHTYQIQIECGGNGRSKFRPPAKGLQWTYGAVSCAMWTGVRLKDVLWHVGVKDDAVYIGYYAADTHLSGDPDISRGVPITK
;
A
#
# COMPACT_ATOMS: atom_id res chain seq x y z
N MET A 1 9.68 13.33 11.21
CA MET A 1 9.54 14.37 10.17
C MET A 1 10.86 14.52 9.43
N LEU A 2 11.14 13.61 8.50
CA LEU A 2 12.19 13.81 7.50
C LEU A 2 11.53 14.32 6.22
N GLY A 3 11.92 15.52 5.76
CA GLY A 3 11.49 16.06 4.46
C GLY A 3 10.36 17.10 4.45
N THR A 4 9.89 17.58 5.61
CA THR A 4 8.91 18.66 5.69
C THR A 4 9.60 20.02 5.47
N SER A 5 9.17 20.79 4.47
CA SER A 5 9.56 22.20 4.36
C SER A 5 8.95 22.97 5.53
N ILE A 6 9.76 23.59 6.37
CA ILE A 6 9.25 24.44 7.46
C ILE A 6 8.98 25.82 6.86
N PRO A 7 7.71 26.26 6.76
CA PRO A 7 7.42 27.62 6.32
C PRO A 7 8.14 28.60 7.24
N PHE A 8 8.80 29.60 6.66
CA PHE A 8 9.56 30.61 7.41
C PHE A 8 10.77 30.07 8.20
N ALA A 9 11.39 28.96 7.77
CA ALA A 9 12.62 28.45 8.38
C ALA A 9 13.71 29.53 8.54
N ASP A 10 13.82 30.43 7.55
CA ASP A 10 14.78 31.54 7.54
C ASP A 10 14.51 32.62 8.60
N PHE A 11 13.33 32.60 9.23
CA PHE A 11 12.92 33.54 10.29
C PHE A 11 12.91 32.90 11.69
N MET A 12 13.37 31.65 11.85
CA MET A 12 13.47 31.04 13.17
C MET A 12 14.58 31.71 13.98
N PRO A 13 14.32 32.12 15.23
CA PRO A 13 15.36 32.66 16.11
C PRO A 13 16.47 31.63 16.32
N GLU A 14 17.73 32.10 16.33
CA GLU A 14 18.89 31.26 16.63
C GLU A 14 18.69 30.49 17.95
N GLY A 15 18.85 29.17 17.90
CA GLY A 15 18.74 28.28 19.06
C GLY A 15 17.38 27.60 19.27
N LEU A 16 16.35 27.92 18.48
CA LEU A 16 15.09 27.17 18.48
C LEU A 16 15.16 25.95 17.55
N ILE A 17 15.13 24.76 18.12
CA ILE A 17 15.02 23.50 17.36
C ILE A 17 13.57 23.01 17.49
N PRO A 18 12.86 22.75 16.38
CA PRO A 18 11.54 22.14 16.42
C PRO A 18 11.56 20.85 17.24
N ILE A 19 10.61 20.69 18.16
CA ILE A 19 10.51 19.51 19.06
C ILE A 19 10.54 18.18 18.28
N GLY A 20 9.98 18.15 17.06
CA GLY A 20 10.00 16.97 16.18
C GLY A 20 11.38 16.61 15.58
N ILE A 21 12.41 17.45 15.74
CA ILE A 21 13.80 17.21 15.35
C ILE A 21 14.65 16.79 16.55
N LEU A 22 14.31 17.23 17.76
CA LEU A 22 15.05 16.93 19.00
C LEU A 22 15.06 15.42 19.35
N ASP A 23 14.06 14.66 18.91
CA ASP A 23 13.97 13.20 19.13
C ASP A 23 14.67 12.35 18.06
N ALA A 24 15.35 12.95 17.07
CA ALA A 24 15.97 12.22 15.95
C ALA A 24 17.30 11.50 16.29
N LYS A 25 17.47 11.02 17.53
CA LYS A 25 18.63 10.19 17.91
C LYS A 25 18.52 8.75 17.43
N GLU A 26 17.31 8.24 17.23
CA GLU A 26 17.08 6.93 16.63
C GLU A 26 16.64 7.09 15.17
N PRO A 27 17.27 6.39 14.22
CA PRO A 27 16.78 6.37 12.85
C PRO A 27 15.36 5.82 12.84
N PHE A 28 14.47 6.45 12.06
CA PHE A 28 13.10 5.99 11.88
C PHE A 28 13.11 4.54 11.39
N LYS A 29 12.59 3.64 12.21
CA LYS A 29 12.50 2.20 11.92
C LYS A 29 11.06 1.87 11.55
N ILE A 30 10.90 1.11 10.47
CA ILE A 30 9.62 0.52 10.11
C ILE A 30 9.61 -0.90 10.72
N PRO A 31 8.66 -1.24 11.59
CA PRO A 31 8.58 -2.57 12.19
C PRO A 31 8.60 -3.67 11.12
N ASP A 32 9.31 -4.77 11.41
CA ASP A 32 9.42 -5.96 10.54
C ASP A 32 9.99 -5.71 9.13
N LYS A 33 10.65 -4.56 8.93
CA LYS A 33 11.29 -4.19 7.66
C LYS A 33 12.79 -4.09 7.79
N ASN A 34 13.45 -4.32 6.67
CA ASN A 34 14.88 -4.18 6.55
C ASN A 34 15.29 -2.71 6.84
N PRO A 35 16.25 -2.46 7.74
CA PRO A 35 16.68 -1.09 8.08
C PRO A 35 17.38 -0.39 6.90
N GLY A 36 17.78 -1.12 5.86
CA GLY A 36 18.34 -0.58 4.63
C GLY A 36 17.33 0.01 3.66
N LEU A 37 16.01 -0.06 3.92
CA LEU A 37 15.02 0.61 3.08
C LEU A 37 15.20 2.14 3.12
N SER A 38 15.05 2.78 1.97
CA SER A 38 15.14 4.25 1.85
C SER A 38 13.77 4.87 2.07
N VAL A 39 13.59 5.53 3.21
CA VAL A 39 12.33 6.18 3.59
C VAL A 39 12.19 7.52 2.86
N LEU A 40 11.14 7.65 2.05
CA LEU A 40 10.84 8.86 1.27
C LEU A 40 9.86 9.78 2.00
N ASN A 41 9.00 9.22 2.86
CA ASN A 41 7.99 9.93 3.64
C ASN A 41 7.58 9.09 4.85
N ASP A 42 7.28 9.72 5.99
CA ASP A 42 6.85 9.05 7.23
C ASP A 42 5.34 9.16 7.53
N LEU A 43 4.63 10.11 6.90
CA LEU A 43 3.17 10.24 7.02
C LEU A 43 2.49 10.56 5.67
N PRO A 44 1.93 9.57 4.97
CA PRO A 44 1.97 8.14 5.29
C PRO A 44 3.31 7.53 4.89
N ILE A 45 3.67 6.42 5.54
CA ILE A 45 4.97 5.75 5.29
C ILE A 45 5.08 5.36 3.83
N ASN A 46 6.13 5.85 3.17
CA ASN A 46 6.55 5.40 1.84
C ASN A 46 8.06 5.16 1.88
N ALA A 47 8.48 3.97 1.49
CA ALA A 47 9.88 3.57 1.49
C ALA A 47 10.18 2.71 0.27
N GLU A 48 11.35 2.91 -0.34
CA GLU A 48 11.81 2.15 -1.49
C GLU A 48 12.93 1.18 -1.11
N THR A 49 13.06 0.11 -1.90
CA THR A 49 14.11 -0.89 -1.74
C THR A 49 15.32 -0.49 -2.57
N PRO A 50 16.46 -0.11 -1.98
CA PRO A 50 17.65 0.21 -2.77
C PRO A 50 18.02 -0.90 -3.75
N PRO A 51 18.53 -0.58 -4.95
CA PRO A 51 18.82 -1.59 -5.97
C PRO A 51 19.70 -2.76 -5.52
N HIS A 52 20.66 -2.52 -4.61
CA HIS A 52 21.53 -3.57 -4.08
C HIS A 52 20.81 -4.55 -3.13
N LEU A 53 19.58 -4.24 -2.69
CA LEU A 53 18.71 -5.14 -1.93
C LEU A 53 17.66 -5.83 -2.83
N LEU A 54 17.60 -5.51 -4.12
CA LEU A 54 16.73 -6.14 -5.11
C LEU A 54 17.45 -7.27 -5.86
N ASP A 55 18.21 -8.07 -5.13
CA ASP A 55 19.07 -9.14 -5.64
C ASP A 55 18.44 -10.54 -5.57
N ASN A 56 17.34 -10.69 -4.82
CA ASN A 56 16.62 -11.94 -4.70
C ASN A 56 15.57 -12.12 -5.81
N GLU A 57 15.54 -13.31 -6.43
CA GLU A 57 14.50 -13.69 -7.41
C GLU A 57 13.08 -13.59 -6.83
N ILE A 58 12.95 -13.96 -5.55
CA ILE A 58 11.76 -13.72 -4.73
C ILE A 58 12.16 -12.70 -3.67
N THR A 59 11.68 -11.46 -3.80
CA THR A 59 11.91 -10.38 -2.85
C THR A 59 11.38 -10.76 -1.46
N PRO A 60 12.23 -10.85 -0.43
CA PRO A 60 11.82 -11.08 0.95
C PRO A 60 10.84 -10.01 1.46
N ALA A 61 9.91 -10.40 2.34
CA ALA A 61 8.88 -9.50 2.85
C ALA A 61 9.44 -8.26 3.57
N ASP A 62 10.55 -8.42 4.30
CA ASP A 62 11.25 -7.33 4.99
C ASP A 62 11.90 -6.34 4.02
N LYS A 63 12.25 -6.79 2.80
CA LYS A 63 12.82 -5.97 1.73
C LYS A 63 11.79 -5.40 0.75
N MET A 64 10.51 -5.76 0.83
CA MET A 64 9.49 -5.19 -0.08
C MET A 64 9.27 -3.69 0.19
N PHE A 65 9.25 -2.89 -0.89
CA PHE A 65 8.93 -1.47 -0.83
C PHE A 65 7.55 -1.23 -0.22
N ILE A 66 7.35 -0.04 0.36
CA ILE A 66 6.10 0.37 1.00
C ILE A 66 5.57 1.59 0.27
N ARG A 67 4.34 1.51 -0.22
CA ARG A 67 3.62 2.65 -0.77
C ARG A 67 2.24 2.76 -0.12
N ASN A 68 2.07 3.76 0.74
CA ASN A 68 0.78 4.07 1.34
C ASN A 68 0.22 5.39 0.79
N ASN A 69 -1.05 5.40 0.41
CA ASN A 69 -1.78 6.60 -0.01
C ASN A 69 -2.42 7.31 1.19
N GLY A 70 -2.98 6.53 2.10
CA GLY A 70 -3.59 6.98 3.34
C GLY A 70 -2.88 6.43 4.57
N ILE A 71 -3.55 6.54 5.70
CA ILE A 71 -3.13 6.03 7.00
C ILE A 71 -3.66 4.59 7.14
N PRO A 72 -2.79 3.58 7.20
CA PRO A 72 -3.24 2.20 7.41
C PRO A 72 -4.03 2.04 8.72
N PRO A 73 -5.01 1.13 8.77
CA PRO A 73 -5.75 0.85 10.01
C PRO A 73 -4.80 0.40 11.12
N ARG A 74 -5.04 0.88 12.34
CA ARG A 74 -4.23 0.54 13.51
C ARG A 74 -4.75 -0.75 14.15
N ASN A 75 -3.86 -1.73 14.36
CA ASN A 75 -4.16 -2.99 15.04
C ASN A 75 -5.40 -3.72 14.49
N PRO A 76 -5.46 -4.01 13.17
CA PRO A 76 -6.60 -4.73 12.62
C PRO A 76 -6.70 -6.12 13.28
N ASP A 77 -7.91 -6.53 13.67
CA ASP A 77 -8.19 -7.86 14.22
C ASP A 77 -8.63 -8.81 13.10
N PRO A 78 -7.80 -9.80 12.71
CA PRO A 78 -8.13 -10.73 11.64
C PRO A 78 -9.38 -11.57 11.91
N LYS A 79 -9.76 -11.77 13.18
CA LYS A 79 -10.94 -12.56 13.55
C LYS A 79 -12.24 -11.81 13.32
N ASN A 80 -12.20 -10.48 13.42
CA ASN A 80 -13.34 -9.60 13.22
C ASN A 80 -13.37 -8.96 11.83
N TRP A 81 -12.36 -9.22 10.99
CA TRP A 81 -12.32 -8.72 9.62
C TRP A 81 -13.28 -9.50 8.71
N ALA A 82 -13.95 -8.76 7.82
CA ALA A 82 -14.80 -9.34 6.78
C ALA A 82 -14.62 -8.62 5.44
N LEU A 83 -14.69 -9.39 4.35
CA LEU A 83 -14.82 -8.92 2.99
C LEU A 83 -16.30 -8.89 2.60
N THR A 84 -16.83 -7.70 2.34
CA THR A 84 -18.16 -7.53 1.77
C THR A 84 -18.07 -7.46 0.25
N ILE A 85 -18.82 -8.31 -0.45
CA ILE A 85 -19.06 -8.18 -1.89
C ILE A 85 -20.51 -7.78 -2.09
N GLU A 86 -20.72 -6.61 -2.69
CA GLU A 86 -22.02 -6.03 -3.00
C GLU A 86 -21.93 -5.13 -4.24
N GLY A 87 -23.06 -4.54 -4.63
CA GLY A 87 -23.17 -3.68 -5.80
C GLY A 87 -24.40 -4.03 -6.63
N GLU A 88 -24.79 -3.14 -7.53
CA GLU A 88 -25.97 -3.28 -8.38
C GLU A 88 -25.89 -4.51 -9.30
N SER A 89 -24.69 -4.92 -9.69
CA SER A 89 -24.46 -6.10 -10.54
C SER A 89 -24.17 -7.39 -9.77
N ALA A 90 -24.24 -7.37 -8.43
CA ALA A 90 -24.16 -8.58 -7.61
C ALA A 90 -25.56 -9.17 -7.37
N LYS A 91 -25.77 -10.46 -7.64
CA LYS A 91 -27.04 -11.14 -7.37
C LYS A 91 -27.31 -11.27 -5.87
N ASN A 92 -26.26 -11.42 -5.07
CA ASN A 92 -26.33 -11.53 -3.62
C ASN A 92 -25.32 -10.57 -2.98
N LYS A 93 -25.69 -9.95 -1.87
CA LYS A 93 -24.72 -9.34 -0.96
C LYS A 93 -24.15 -10.43 -0.05
N MET A 94 -22.84 -10.59 -0.02
CA MET A 94 -22.18 -11.62 0.81
C MET A 94 -21.05 -11.01 1.63
N ASN A 95 -20.88 -11.52 2.85
CA ASN A 95 -19.75 -11.22 3.72
C ASN A 95 -18.91 -12.50 3.86
N PHE A 96 -17.59 -12.36 3.81
CA PHE A 96 -16.66 -13.46 4.01
C PHE A 96 -15.62 -13.11 5.08
N THR A 97 -15.51 -13.94 6.10
CA THR A 97 -14.35 -13.94 7.00
C THR A 97 -13.12 -14.50 6.29
N ILE A 98 -11.92 -14.23 6.83
CA ILE A 98 -10.67 -14.81 6.32
C ILE A 98 -10.74 -16.34 6.33
N ASP A 99 -11.31 -16.94 7.36
CA ASP A 99 -11.43 -18.39 7.50
C ASP A 99 -12.39 -19.00 6.48
N GLU A 100 -13.49 -18.32 6.16
CA GLU A 100 -14.41 -18.75 5.10
C GLU A 100 -13.75 -18.69 3.73
N LEU A 101 -13.00 -17.63 3.43
CA LEU A 101 -12.25 -17.54 2.18
C LEU A 101 -11.27 -18.71 2.05
N LYS A 102 -10.52 -19.00 3.13
CA LYS A 102 -9.57 -20.12 3.15
C LYS A 102 -10.23 -21.49 2.98
N LYS A 103 -11.42 -21.71 3.55
CA LYS A 103 -12.09 -23.02 3.50
C LYS A 103 -12.89 -23.25 2.21
N LYS A 104 -13.55 -22.21 1.68
CA LYS A 104 -14.50 -22.33 0.56
C LYS A 104 -13.83 -22.38 -0.80
N PHE A 105 -12.71 -21.68 -0.97
CA PHE A 105 -12.10 -21.49 -2.29
C PHE A 105 -10.75 -22.17 -2.39
N LYS A 106 -10.40 -22.58 -3.61
CA LYS A 106 -9.10 -23.15 -3.93
C LYS A 106 -8.00 -22.10 -3.74
N HIS A 107 -6.88 -22.51 -3.15
CA HIS A 107 -5.72 -21.63 -3.01
C HIS A 107 -4.85 -21.69 -4.27
N HIS A 108 -4.37 -20.52 -4.65
CA HIS A 108 -3.48 -20.34 -5.78
C HIS A 108 -2.24 -19.58 -5.34
N THR A 109 -1.09 -19.99 -5.87
CA THR A 109 0.20 -19.38 -5.57
C THR A 109 0.85 -18.90 -6.85
N TYR A 110 1.25 -17.64 -6.89
CA TYR A 110 1.86 -16.98 -8.04
C TYR A 110 3.06 -16.15 -7.62
N GLN A 111 4.13 -16.16 -8.43
CA GLN A 111 5.18 -15.16 -8.35
C GLN A 111 4.74 -13.93 -9.13
N ILE A 112 4.56 -12.80 -8.45
CA ILE A 112 4.03 -11.58 -9.07
C ILE A 112 4.95 -10.41 -8.74
N GLN A 113 5.38 -9.71 -9.79
CA GLN A 113 6.01 -8.41 -9.69
C GLN A 113 4.95 -7.32 -9.53
N ILE A 114 5.10 -6.52 -8.48
CA ILE A 114 4.32 -5.30 -8.28
C ILE A 114 5.29 -4.13 -8.39
N GLU A 115 4.99 -3.21 -9.30
CA GLU A 115 5.75 -1.99 -9.52
C GLU A 115 4.84 -0.77 -9.31
N CYS A 116 5.34 0.22 -8.58
CA CYS A 116 4.66 1.49 -8.46
C CYS A 116 4.72 2.22 -9.80
N GLY A 117 3.59 2.74 -10.30
CA GLY A 117 3.59 3.60 -11.49
C GLY A 117 4.40 4.91 -11.35
N GLY A 118 4.96 5.17 -10.17
CA GLY A 118 5.92 6.24 -9.92
C GLY A 118 7.39 5.83 -9.89
N ASN A 119 7.71 4.56 -10.09
CA ASN A 119 9.10 4.10 -10.13
C ASN A 119 9.87 4.89 -11.21
N GLY A 120 11.09 5.33 -10.90
CA GLY A 120 11.89 6.19 -11.78
C GLY A 120 11.55 7.68 -11.75
N ARG A 121 10.57 8.14 -10.95
CA ARG A 121 10.10 9.55 -10.99
C ARG A 121 11.22 10.59 -10.78
N SER A 122 12.20 10.30 -9.92
CA SER A 122 13.34 11.21 -9.67
C SER A 122 14.22 11.51 -10.90
N LYS A 123 14.06 10.73 -11.98
CA LYS A 123 14.89 10.80 -13.19
C LYS A 123 14.33 11.72 -14.27
N PHE A 124 13.08 12.18 -14.13
CA PHE A 124 12.50 13.15 -15.07
C PHE A 124 13.22 14.52 -14.99
N ARG A 125 13.25 15.21 -16.13
CA ARG A 125 13.75 16.60 -16.27
C ARG A 125 12.75 17.37 -17.16
N PRO A 126 12.07 18.42 -16.63
CA PRO A 126 12.09 18.89 -15.24
C PRO A 126 11.49 17.86 -14.25
N PRO A 127 11.73 18.00 -12.93
CA PRO A 127 11.17 17.08 -11.94
C PRO A 127 9.63 17.03 -11.98
N ALA A 128 9.08 15.83 -12.01
CA ALA A 128 7.63 15.61 -11.96
C ALA A 128 7.12 15.67 -10.51
N LYS A 129 5.87 16.11 -10.32
CA LYS A 129 5.22 16.17 -9.00
C LYS A 129 5.03 14.77 -8.39
N GLY A 130 5.10 14.69 -7.05
CA GLY A 130 4.87 13.47 -6.27
C GLY A 130 6.13 12.94 -5.58
N LEU A 131 6.02 11.75 -4.96
CA LEU A 131 7.15 11.08 -4.31
C LEU A 131 8.27 10.79 -5.31
N GLN A 132 9.49 11.21 -4.98
CA GLN A 132 10.65 11.13 -5.85
C GLN A 132 11.33 9.76 -5.77
N TRP A 133 10.63 8.71 -6.21
CA TRP A 133 11.17 7.35 -6.29
C TRP A 133 12.42 7.30 -7.18
N THR A 134 13.43 6.54 -6.77
CA THR A 134 14.56 6.16 -7.62
C THR A 134 14.17 4.94 -8.45
N TYR A 135 14.76 3.78 -8.22
CA TYR A 135 14.44 2.54 -8.94
C TYR A 135 13.90 1.45 -8.01
N GLY A 136 13.68 1.78 -6.73
CA GLY A 136 13.35 0.83 -5.67
C GLY A 136 11.87 0.61 -5.42
N ALA A 137 10.98 1.18 -6.24
CA ALA A 137 9.53 1.10 -6.06
C ALA A 137 8.94 -0.15 -6.73
N VAL A 138 9.60 -1.29 -6.56
CA VAL A 138 9.27 -2.58 -7.19
C VAL A 138 9.62 -3.74 -6.25
N SER A 139 8.85 -4.82 -6.31
CA SER A 139 9.15 -6.08 -5.63
C SER A 139 8.51 -7.25 -6.36
N CYS A 140 9.13 -8.44 -6.31
CA CYS A 140 8.62 -9.67 -6.92
C CYS A 140 8.50 -10.75 -5.85
N ALA A 141 7.29 -11.02 -5.36
CA ALA A 141 7.07 -11.94 -4.23
C ALA A 141 6.18 -13.12 -4.63
N MET A 142 6.17 -14.16 -3.80
CA MET A 142 5.19 -15.24 -3.88
C MET A 142 3.91 -14.84 -3.16
N TRP A 143 2.79 -14.83 -3.87
CA TRP A 143 1.48 -14.49 -3.34
C TRP A 143 0.61 -15.73 -3.32
N THR A 144 0.08 -16.08 -2.14
CA THR A 144 -0.90 -17.14 -1.97
C THR A 144 -2.24 -16.57 -1.54
N GLY A 145 -3.31 -16.96 -2.22
CA GLY A 145 -4.65 -16.51 -1.90
C GLY A 145 -5.72 -17.22 -2.72
N VAL A 146 -6.91 -16.63 -2.75
CA VAL A 146 -8.06 -17.10 -3.54
C VAL A 146 -8.22 -16.18 -4.74
N ARG A 147 -8.65 -16.72 -5.88
CA ARG A 147 -8.90 -15.88 -7.06
C ARG A 147 -10.17 -15.07 -6.85
N LEU A 148 -10.10 -13.77 -7.10
CA LEU A 148 -11.27 -12.89 -7.05
C LEU A 148 -12.40 -13.39 -7.97
N LYS A 149 -12.05 -13.90 -9.16
CA LYS A 149 -13.01 -14.52 -10.10
C LYS A 149 -13.86 -15.62 -9.45
N ASP A 150 -13.27 -16.49 -8.63
CA ASP A 150 -13.98 -17.60 -8.01
C ASP A 150 -14.95 -17.09 -6.93
N VAL A 151 -14.55 -16.05 -6.19
CA VAL A 151 -15.40 -15.38 -5.21
C VAL A 151 -16.57 -14.67 -5.90
N LEU A 152 -16.32 -13.93 -6.97
CA LEU A 152 -17.35 -13.23 -7.74
C LEU A 152 -18.36 -14.20 -8.38
N TRP A 153 -17.88 -15.32 -8.93
CA TRP A 153 -18.76 -16.37 -9.44
C TRP A 153 -19.65 -16.98 -8.35
N HIS A 154 -19.10 -17.16 -7.14
CA HIS A 154 -19.88 -17.65 -6.00
C HIS A 154 -20.94 -16.66 -5.53
N VAL A 155 -20.61 -15.36 -5.51
CA VAL A 155 -21.58 -14.29 -5.21
C VAL A 155 -22.66 -14.20 -6.28
N GLY A 156 -22.30 -14.50 -7.52
CA GLY A 156 -23.15 -14.41 -8.70
C GLY A 156 -23.13 -13.00 -9.28
N VAL A 157 -22.16 -12.71 -10.14
CA VAL A 157 -22.13 -11.46 -10.91
C VAL A 157 -23.09 -11.54 -12.11
N LYS A 158 -23.82 -10.46 -12.38
CA LYS A 158 -24.71 -10.32 -13.53
C LYS A 158 -23.91 -9.94 -14.78
N ASP A 159 -24.45 -10.26 -15.96
CA ASP A 159 -23.78 -10.00 -17.26
C ASP A 159 -23.73 -8.51 -17.61
N ASP A 160 -24.42 -7.67 -16.85
CA ASP A 160 -24.40 -6.20 -16.95
C ASP A 160 -23.21 -5.55 -16.21
N ALA A 161 -22.41 -6.32 -15.47
CA ALA A 161 -21.26 -5.80 -14.74
C ALA A 161 -20.19 -5.28 -15.71
N VAL A 162 -19.63 -4.10 -15.43
CA VAL A 162 -18.58 -3.49 -16.27
C VAL A 162 -17.27 -3.29 -15.49
N TYR A 163 -17.36 -3.03 -14.19
CA TYR A 163 -16.24 -2.60 -13.37
C TYR A 163 -16.39 -3.11 -11.95
N ILE A 164 -15.28 -3.35 -11.27
CA ILE A 164 -15.26 -3.66 -9.84
C ILE A 164 -14.51 -2.54 -9.12
N GLY A 165 -15.15 -1.96 -8.11
CA GLY A 165 -14.52 -1.07 -7.15
C GLY A 165 -14.16 -1.84 -5.88
N TYR A 166 -12.95 -1.60 -5.37
CA TYR A 166 -12.46 -2.09 -4.08
C TYR A 166 -12.26 -0.89 -3.17
N TYR A 167 -12.81 -0.98 -1.97
CA TYR A 167 -12.67 0.02 -0.92
C TYR A 167 -11.80 -0.57 0.18
N ALA A 168 -10.80 0.20 0.61
CA ALA A 168 -9.90 -0.18 1.68
C ALA A 168 -10.28 0.51 2.99
N ALA A 169 -9.78 -0.03 4.10
CA ALA A 169 -10.03 0.49 5.44
C ALA A 169 -9.05 1.61 5.84
N ASP A 170 -8.08 1.94 4.99
CA ASP A 170 -7.19 3.07 5.22
C ASP A 170 -7.92 4.40 5.00
N THR A 171 -7.58 5.40 5.80
CA THR A 171 -8.18 6.73 5.69
C THR A 171 -7.25 7.66 4.91
N HIS A 172 -7.83 8.62 4.20
CA HIS A 172 -7.06 9.73 3.67
C HIS A 172 -6.37 10.52 4.79
N LEU A 173 -5.35 11.31 4.47
CA LEU A 173 -4.63 12.12 5.47
C LEU A 173 -5.50 13.18 6.15
N SER A 174 -6.63 13.55 5.52
CA SER A 174 -7.68 14.42 6.10
C SER A 174 -8.55 13.69 7.13
N GLY A 175 -8.51 12.36 7.17
CA GLY A 175 -9.44 11.51 7.91
C GLY A 175 -10.61 10.99 7.07
N ASP A 176 -10.75 11.40 5.81
CA ASP A 176 -11.83 10.92 4.94
C ASP A 176 -11.68 9.40 4.66
N PRO A 177 -12.77 8.62 4.70
CA PRO A 177 -12.70 7.16 4.68
C PRO A 177 -12.46 6.53 3.30
N ASP A 178 -12.51 7.30 2.22
CA ASP A 178 -12.66 6.72 0.88
C ASP A 178 -11.36 6.67 0.09
N ILE A 179 -10.60 5.58 0.24
CA ILE A 179 -9.57 5.19 -0.72
C ILE A 179 -10.09 4.00 -1.53
N SER A 180 -10.51 4.30 -2.76
CA SER A 180 -11.04 3.31 -3.71
C SER A 180 -10.17 3.17 -4.95
N ARG A 181 -10.07 1.95 -5.45
CA ARG A 181 -9.48 1.59 -6.75
C ARG A 181 -10.33 0.53 -7.41
N GLY A 182 -10.08 0.23 -8.68
CA GLY A 182 -10.84 -0.80 -9.36
C GLY A 182 -10.23 -1.20 -10.68
N VAL A 183 -10.89 -2.16 -11.33
CA VAL A 183 -10.52 -2.64 -12.67
C VAL A 183 -11.78 -3.01 -13.45
N PRO A 184 -11.72 -3.02 -14.80
CA PRO A 184 -12.78 -3.58 -15.63
C PRO A 184 -13.02 -5.05 -15.29
N ILE A 185 -14.29 -5.50 -15.35
CA ILE A 185 -14.70 -6.87 -15.00
C ILE A 185 -14.02 -7.96 -15.85
N THR A 186 -13.49 -7.59 -17.01
CA THR A 186 -12.90 -8.51 -17.98
C THR A 186 -11.45 -8.91 -17.66
N LYS A 187 -10.82 -8.28 -16.67
CA LYS A 187 -9.45 -8.58 -16.24
C LYS A 187 -9.41 -9.76 -15.27
#